data_AF-A0A1B0CCT9-F1
#
_entry.id   AF-A0A1B0CCT9-F1
#
_cell.length_a   1.000
_cell.length_b   1.000
_cell.length_c   1.000
_cell.angle_alpha   90.00
_cell.angle_beta   90.00
_cell.angle_gamma   90.00
#
_symmetry.space_group_name_H-M   'P 1'
#
loop_
_entity.id
_entity.type
_entity.pdbx_description
1 polymer ?
#
loop_
_entity_poly.entity_id
_entity_poly.type
_entity_poly.pdbx_seq_one_letter_code
_entity_poly.pdbx_strand_id
1 'polypeptide(L)'
;MRKDLHDMVPVAEKLSGATGGEAATSAIFPNCMVSKSTVELIYLMERVLKEIEGSDAKVAQGLLSTISIILDRYLTEMPTYHAKLLLNIPQQTALFHNNCMYLAYWITKNHSKGIETVLVMVKSLQHLGSEQFLSQIKNQRAQLMEILRGFDLSDCVSDLGLEPPKVVRQCLRQLDLLKNVWQTILPDVVYNKTMGNLLNEFCNELIRRILLVEDLPSAVSNGLVDVCTTILERAPGIFQDPLEINVAVKSWTKLQQLKMILGASLAEITDQWASGKGPLTLSFKAEEVKHLIRALFQNTNRRAIALNSIV
;
A
#
# COMPACT_ATOMS: atom_id res chain seq x y z
N MET A 1 18.55 -15.18 19.50
CA MET A 1 18.47 -13.82 18.89
C MET A 1 18.89 -13.73 17.42
N ARG A 2 19.92 -14.44 16.91
CA ARG A 2 20.32 -14.35 15.46
C ARG A 2 19.26 -14.75 14.41
N LYS A 3 18.12 -15.33 14.82
CA LYS A 3 17.01 -15.75 13.93
C LYS A 3 15.75 -14.89 14.06
N ASP A 4 15.81 -13.85 14.89
CA ASP A 4 14.67 -12.97 15.14
C ASP A 4 14.33 -12.16 13.86
N LEU A 5 13.04 -11.97 13.58
CA LEU A 5 12.50 -11.42 12.32
C LEU A 5 12.85 -12.21 11.02
N HIS A 6 13.34 -13.45 11.13
CA HIS A 6 13.63 -14.31 9.97
C HIS A 6 12.66 -15.49 9.85
N ASP A 7 12.44 -16.21 10.95
CA ASP A 7 11.51 -17.34 10.99
C ASP A 7 10.10 -16.81 11.28
N MET A 8 9.17 -17.01 10.34
CA MET A 8 7.79 -16.55 10.46
C MET A 8 6.79 -17.70 10.48
N VAL A 9 5.72 -17.52 11.23
CA VAL A 9 4.64 -18.51 11.40
C VAL A 9 3.29 -17.84 11.13
N PRO A 10 2.32 -18.57 10.53
CA PRO A 10 0.99 -18.03 10.30
C PRO A 10 0.23 -17.92 11.62
N VAL A 11 -0.43 -16.78 11.82
CA VAL A 11 -1.46 -16.60 12.83
C VAL A 11 -2.79 -16.65 12.12
N ALA A 12 -3.61 -17.65 12.46
CA ALA A 12 -4.99 -17.75 12.01
C ALA A 12 -5.84 -18.19 13.20
N GLU A 13 -6.63 -17.26 13.75
CA GLU A 13 -7.69 -17.66 14.69
C GLU A 13 -8.87 -18.21 13.88
N LYS A 14 -9.09 -19.53 13.97
CA LYS A 14 -10.28 -20.15 13.40
C LYS A 14 -11.51 -19.62 14.13
N LEU A 15 -12.57 -19.27 13.40
CA LEU A 15 -13.94 -19.23 13.93
C LEU A 15 -14.26 -20.64 14.47
N SER A 16 -13.96 -20.91 15.74
CA SER A 16 -14.54 -22.06 16.43
C SER A 16 -16.04 -21.78 16.54
N GLY A 17 -16.84 -22.69 15.98
CA GLY A 17 -18.29 -22.54 15.78
C GLY A 17 -19.01 -21.86 16.94
N ALA A 18 -19.70 -20.78 16.61
CA ALA A 18 -20.70 -20.17 17.48
C ALA A 18 -21.89 -21.13 17.60
N THR A 19 -21.80 -22.06 18.55
CA THR A 19 -22.97 -22.68 19.17
C THR A 19 -23.01 -22.25 20.63
N GLY A 20 -24.02 -21.45 20.98
CA GLY A 20 -24.32 -21.08 22.36
C GLY A 20 -23.81 -19.69 22.73
N GLY A 21 -24.75 -18.80 23.06
CA GLY A 21 -24.51 -17.38 23.23
C GLY A 21 -23.73 -17.04 24.49
N GLU A 22 -22.77 -16.15 24.32
CA GLU A 22 -22.46 -15.03 25.20
C GLU A 22 -21.65 -14.02 24.36
N ALA A 23 -22.23 -12.85 24.13
CA ALA A 23 -21.67 -11.81 23.30
C ALA A 23 -20.51 -11.09 24.03
N ALA A 24 -19.37 -11.76 24.16
CA ALA A 24 -18.09 -11.07 24.22
C ALA A 24 -17.58 -11.02 22.77
N THR A 25 -17.74 -9.87 22.11
CA THR A 25 -17.10 -9.59 20.82
C THR A 25 -15.58 -9.56 21.03
N SER A 26 -14.95 -10.73 21.19
CA SER A 26 -13.52 -10.88 21.13
C SER A 26 -13.13 -10.57 19.70
N ALA A 27 -12.53 -9.41 19.47
CA ALA A 27 -12.08 -9.01 18.14
C ALA A 27 -11.18 -10.12 17.59
N ILE A 28 -11.49 -10.64 16.41
CA ILE A 28 -10.69 -11.68 15.78
C ILE A 28 -9.43 -11.03 15.23
N PHE A 29 -8.25 -11.57 15.56
CA PHE A 29 -7.01 -11.08 14.97
C PHE A 29 -6.92 -11.53 13.50
N PRO A 30 -6.62 -10.62 12.55
CA PRO A 30 -6.61 -10.97 11.12
C PRO A 30 -5.52 -11.98 10.79
N ASN A 31 -5.77 -12.79 9.75
CA ASN A 31 -4.77 -13.74 9.25
C ASN A 31 -3.54 -13.00 8.73
N CYS A 32 -2.36 -13.35 9.25
CA CYS A 32 -1.09 -12.77 8.84
C CYS A 32 0.09 -13.63 9.29
N MET A 33 1.30 -13.22 8.95
CA MET A 33 2.53 -13.83 9.47
C MET A 33 3.10 -12.99 10.60
N VAL A 34 3.60 -13.67 11.63
CA VAL A 34 4.37 -13.07 12.75
C VAL A 34 5.67 -13.82 12.93
N SER A 35 6.64 -13.22 13.62
CA SER A 35 7.89 -13.90 13.96
C SER A 35 7.67 -15.03 14.95
N LYS A 36 8.37 -16.15 14.75
CA LYS A 36 8.37 -17.26 15.69
C LYS A 36 8.79 -16.82 17.10
N SER A 37 9.77 -15.92 17.20
CA SER A 37 10.22 -15.30 18.45
C SER A 37 9.10 -14.56 19.20
N THR A 38 8.20 -13.88 18.48
CA THR A 38 7.04 -13.20 19.07
C THR A 38 6.04 -14.20 19.65
N VAL A 39 5.83 -15.33 18.98
CA VAL A 39 4.99 -16.42 19.50
C VAL A 39 5.63 -17.07 20.72
N GLU A 40 6.94 -17.31 20.70
CA GLU A 40 7.69 -17.82 21.86
C GLU A 40 7.63 -16.85 23.05
N LEU A 41 7.68 -15.53 22.80
CA LEU A 41 7.51 -14.49 23.81
C LEU A 41 6.11 -14.52 24.43
N ILE A 42 5.07 -14.68 23.60
CA ILE A 42 3.69 -14.85 24.08
C ILE A 42 3.57 -16.10 24.95
N TYR A 43 4.11 -17.25 24.53
CA TYR A 43 4.10 -18.46 25.35
C TYR A 43 4.80 -18.28 26.69
N LEU A 44 5.90 -17.52 26.75
CA LEU A 44 6.55 -17.17 28.00
C LEU A 44 5.61 -16.37 28.91
N MET A 45 4.96 -15.32 28.38
CA MET A 45 4.02 -14.50 29.15
C MET A 45 2.78 -15.29 29.59
N GLU A 46 2.28 -16.22 28.78
CA GLU A 46 1.17 -17.11 29.15
C GLU A 46 1.54 -18.06 30.29
N ARG A 47 2.78 -18.57 30.30
CA ARG A 47 3.29 -19.35 31.44
C ARG A 47 3.34 -18.53 32.72
N VAL A 48 3.80 -17.28 32.64
CA VAL A 48 3.81 -16.34 33.78
C VAL A 48 2.37 -16.10 34.28
N LEU A 49 1.41 -15.91 33.38
CA LEU A 49 -0.01 -15.77 33.75
C LEU A 49 -0.57 -17.02 34.44
N LYS A 50 -0.18 -18.22 34.01
CA LYS A 50 -0.61 -19.47 34.64
C LYS A 50 -0.04 -19.65 36.05
N GLU A 51 1.20 -19.21 36.28
CA GLU A 51 1.83 -19.26 37.61
C GLU A 51 1.17 -18.31 38.62
N ILE A 52 0.49 -17.25 38.13
CA ILE A 52 -0.29 -16.33 38.97
C ILE A 52 -1.50 -17.02 39.60
N GLU A 53 -2.17 -17.95 38.89
CA GLU A 53 -3.45 -18.57 39.29
C GLU A 53 -3.37 -19.49 40.54
N GLY A 54 -2.21 -19.60 41.19
CA GLY A 54 -2.04 -20.31 42.46
C GLY A 54 -1.04 -19.67 43.43
N SER A 55 -0.62 -18.43 43.14
CA SER A 55 0.39 -17.72 43.93
C SER A 55 -0.24 -16.80 44.97
N ASP A 56 0.49 -16.47 46.03
CA ASP A 56 0.07 -15.41 46.96
C ASP A 56 0.05 -14.04 46.26
N ALA A 57 -0.72 -13.09 46.81
CA ALA A 57 -0.94 -11.79 46.19
C ALA A 57 0.34 -11.00 45.88
N LYS A 58 1.40 -11.13 46.70
CA LYS A 58 2.66 -10.41 46.50
C LYS A 58 3.45 -11.02 45.34
N VAL A 59 3.48 -12.35 45.26
CA VAL A 59 4.09 -13.08 44.14
C VAL A 59 3.32 -12.82 42.85
N ALA A 60 1.99 -12.86 42.89
CA ALA A 60 1.14 -12.55 41.74
C ALA A 60 1.42 -11.15 41.17
N GLN A 61 1.52 -10.12 42.02
CA GLN A 61 1.86 -8.76 41.57
C GLN A 61 3.26 -8.67 40.97
N GLY A 62 4.25 -9.38 41.52
CA GLY A 62 5.61 -9.42 40.97
C GLY A 62 5.66 -10.08 39.59
N LEU A 63 4.91 -11.17 39.39
CA LEU A 63 4.78 -11.85 38.11
C LEU A 63 4.07 -10.98 37.06
N LEU A 64 2.99 -10.29 37.43
CA LEU A 64 2.33 -9.31 36.56
C LEU A 64 3.29 -8.17 36.15
N SER A 65 4.08 -7.65 37.10
CA SER A 65 5.10 -6.64 36.81
C SER A 65 6.17 -7.15 35.85
N THR A 66 6.49 -8.44 35.89
CA THR A 66 7.46 -9.07 34.98
C THR A 66 6.97 -9.05 33.54
N ILE A 67 5.68 -9.30 33.28
CA ILE A 67 5.08 -9.19 31.95
C ILE A 67 5.24 -7.76 31.42
N SER A 68 4.95 -6.77 32.26
CA SER A 68 5.12 -5.35 31.91
C SER A 68 6.57 -5.01 31.55
N ILE A 69 7.54 -5.50 32.32
CA ILE A 69 8.98 -5.30 32.03
C ILE A 69 9.37 -5.95 30.70
N ILE A 70 8.89 -7.16 30.41
CA ILE A 70 9.17 -7.86 29.16
C ILE A 70 8.68 -7.03 27.96
N LEU A 71 7.46 -6.51 28.03
CA LEU A 71 6.86 -5.71 26.97
C LEU A 71 7.58 -4.37 26.79
N ASP A 72 7.96 -3.71 27.88
CA ASP A 72 8.74 -2.47 27.85
C ASP A 72 10.12 -2.67 27.21
N ARG A 73 10.80 -3.77 27.54
CA ARG A 73 12.06 -4.15 26.89
C ARG A 73 11.86 -4.47 25.41
N TYR A 74 10.75 -5.11 25.02
CA TYR A 74 10.44 -5.33 23.60
C TYR A 74 10.30 -4.00 22.85
N LEU A 75 9.56 -3.04 23.42
CA LEU A 75 9.34 -1.72 22.82
C LEU A 75 10.63 -0.92 22.61
N THR A 76 11.61 -1.08 23.50
CA THR A 76 12.87 -0.32 23.46
C THR A 76 13.95 -1.05 22.67
N GLU A 77 14.17 -2.34 22.94
CA GLU A 77 15.34 -3.07 22.43
C GLU A 77 15.15 -3.54 20.98
N MET A 78 13.94 -3.94 20.58
CA MET A 78 13.68 -4.44 19.22
C MET A 78 13.97 -3.41 18.12
N PRO A 79 13.41 -2.18 18.16
CA PRO A 79 13.69 -1.19 17.13
C PRO A 79 15.15 -0.74 17.15
N THR A 80 15.80 -0.70 18.31
CA THR A 80 17.21 -0.30 18.43
C THR A 80 18.15 -1.37 17.87
N TYR A 81 17.96 -2.62 18.27
CA TYR A 81 18.83 -3.73 17.84
C TYR A 81 18.69 -4.03 16.35
N HIS A 82 17.46 -3.97 15.83
CA HIS A 82 17.15 -4.28 14.43
C HIS A 82 17.04 -3.04 13.54
N ALA A 83 17.51 -1.87 13.98
CA ALA A 83 17.33 -0.59 13.28
C ALA A 83 17.71 -0.66 11.78
N LYS A 84 18.86 -1.27 11.46
CA LYS A 84 19.31 -1.42 10.07
C LYS A 84 18.41 -2.36 9.25
N LEU A 85 17.91 -3.44 9.85
CA LEU A 85 17.02 -4.38 9.17
C LEU A 85 15.67 -3.72 8.89
N LEU A 86 15.10 -3.07 9.92
CA LEU A 86 13.79 -2.40 9.84
C LEU A 86 13.79 -1.18 8.92
N LEU A 87 14.96 -0.58 8.66
CA LEU A 87 15.12 0.51 7.71
C LEU A 87 15.26 0.02 6.27
N ASN A 88 15.98 -1.08 6.05
CA ASN A 88 16.42 -1.47 4.70
C ASN A 88 15.63 -2.63 4.10
N ILE A 89 14.99 -3.48 4.89
CA ILE A 89 14.40 -4.72 4.39
C ILE A 89 12.87 -4.71 4.61
N PRO A 90 12.07 -4.54 3.54
CA PRO A 90 10.61 -4.39 3.63
C PRO A 90 9.89 -5.56 4.32
N GLN A 91 10.40 -6.78 4.15
CA GLN A 91 9.86 -7.99 4.76
C GLN A 91 9.92 -7.91 6.30
N GLN A 92 11.07 -7.54 6.86
CA GLN A 92 11.31 -7.46 8.29
C GLN A 92 10.49 -6.35 8.92
N THR A 93 10.36 -5.21 8.25
CA THR A 93 9.51 -4.11 8.70
C THR A 93 8.03 -4.51 8.77
N ALA A 94 7.52 -5.21 7.75
CA ALA A 94 6.14 -5.71 7.73
C ALA A 94 5.91 -6.78 8.81
N LEU A 95 6.88 -7.68 9.01
CA LEU A 95 6.80 -8.70 10.06
C LEU A 95 6.81 -8.06 11.46
N PHE A 96 7.68 -7.07 11.68
CA PHE A 96 7.73 -6.33 12.94
C PHE A 96 6.43 -5.56 13.22
N HIS A 97 5.82 -4.95 12.19
CA HIS A 97 4.51 -4.33 12.29
C HIS A 97 3.46 -5.34 12.81
N ASN A 98 3.37 -6.51 12.19
CA ASN A 98 2.44 -7.55 12.61
C ASN A 98 2.74 -8.06 14.02
N ASN A 99 4.02 -8.25 14.38
CA ASN A 99 4.40 -8.65 15.73
C ASN A 99 3.87 -7.68 16.79
N CYS A 100 4.03 -6.37 16.56
CA CYS A 100 3.51 -5.33 17.45
C CYS A 100 1.98 -5.38 17.55
N MET A 101 1.28 -5.56 16.42
CA MET A 101 -0.18 -5.71 16.42
C MET A 101 -0.64 -6.97 17.15
N TYR A 102 0.10 -8.06 17.01
CA TYR A 102 -0.22 -9.34 17.64
C TYR A 102 0.02 -9.32 19.16
N LEU A 103 1.11 -8.70 19.61
CA LEU A 103 1.36 -8.44 21.03
C LEU A 103 0.27 -7.54 21.63
N ALA A 104 -0.09 -6.45 20.94
CA ALA A 104 -1.17 -5.56 21.38
C ALA A 104 -2.52 -6.28 21.48
N TYR A 105 -2.81 -7.16 20.52
CA TYR A 105 -3.98 -8.03 20.54
C TYR A 105 -3.96 -8.96 21.76
N TRP A 106 -2.84 -9.67 21.99
CA TRP A 106 -2.69 -10.58 23.12
C TRP A 106 -2.92 -9.89 24.47
N ILE A 107 -2.37 -8.67 24.65
CA ILE A 107 -2.58 -7.86 25.87
C ILE A 107 -4.07 -7.52 26.04
N THR A 108 -4.73 -7.11 24.94
CA THR A 108 -6.15 -6.76 24.97
C THR A 108 -7.01 -7.98 25.30
N LYS A 109 -6.68 -9.17 24.80
CA LYS A 109 -7.38 -10.42 25.10
C LYS A 109 -7.22 -10.85 26.57
N ASN A 110 -6.07 -10.54 27.18
CA ASN A 110 -5.75 -10.93 28.56
C ASN A 110 -5.91 -9.78 29.57
N HIS A 111 -6.54 -8.66 29.20
CA HIS A 111 -6.62 -7.48 30.06
C HIS A 111 -7.31 -7.76 31.42
N SER A 112 -8.28 -8.67 31.43
CA SER A 112 -9.07 -9.03 32.61
C SER A 112 -8.25 -9.75 33.69
N LYS A 113 -7.00 -10.14 33.38
CA LYS A 113 -6.07 -10.82 34.29
C LYS A 113 -5.22 -9.85 35.13
N GLY A 114 -5.58 -8.56 35.18
CA GLY A 114 -4.97 -7.60 36.11
C GLY A 114 -3.68 -6.92 35.62
N ILE A 115 -3.43 -6.88 34.31
CA ILE A 115 -2.28 -6.14 33.75
C ILE A 115 -2.58 -4.63 33.86
N GLU A 116 -2.00 -3.93 34.85
CA GLU A 116 -2.32 -2.53 35.19
C GLU A 116 -2.09 -1.51 34.05
N THR A 117 -1.15 -1.77 33.14
CA THR A 117 -0.73 -0.85 32.07
C THR A 117 -1.21 -1.25 30.68
N VAL A 118 -2.28 -2.06 30.57
CA VAL A 118 -2.82 -2.59 29.30
C VAL A 118 -2.99 -1.50 28.24
N LEU A 119 -3.70 -0.41 28.55
CA LEU A 119 -4.08 0.56 27.52
C LEU A 119 -2.86 1.33 26.97
N VAL A 120 -1.93 1.70 27.85
CA VAL A 120 -0.71 2.41 27.45
C VAL A 120 0.19 1.50 26.61
N MET A 121 0.40 0.24 27.05
CA MET A 121 1.23 -0.71 26.32
C MET A 121 0.65 -1.08 24.95
N VAL A 122 -0.67 -1.33 24.88
CA VAL A 122 -1.37 -1.60 23.62
C VAL A 122 -1.14 -0.46 22.63
N LYS A 123 -1.34 0.79 23.05
CA LYS A 123 -1.13 1.96 22.20
C LYS A 123 0.33 2.13 21.79
N SER A 124 1.27 1.93 22.71
CA SER A 124 2.71 2.03 22.42
C SER A 124 3.16 1.00 21.39
N LEU A 125 2.71 -0.25 21.50
CA LEU A 125 3.01 -1.30 20.52
C LEU A 125 2.41 -0.97 19.15
N GLN A 126 1.12 -0.63 19.11
CA GLN A 126 0.45 -0.25 17.86
C GLN A 126 1.12 0.94 17.18
N HIS A 127 1.48 1.96 17.96
CA HIS A 127 2.18 3.14 17.47
C HIS A 127 3.55 2.78 16.91
N LEU A 128 4.39 2.05 17.67
CA LEU A 128 5.73 1.65 17.24
C LEU A 128 5.69 0.84 15.94
N GLY A 129 4.81 -0.18 15.86
CA GLY A 129 4.65 -0.98 14.65
C GLY A 129 4.15 -0.17 13.46
N SER A 130 3.23 0.77 13.67
CA SER A 130 2.67 1.61 12.61
C SER A 130 3.66 2.66 12.11
N GLU A 131 4.37 3.33 13.02
CA GLU A 131 5.41 4.31 12.70
C GLU A 131 6.51 3.69 11.84
N GLN A 132 7.03 2.52 12.26
CA GLN A 132 8.10 1.84 11.54
C GLN A 132 7.65 1.40 10.14
N PHE A 133 6.43 0.86 10.03
CA PHE A 133 5.87 0.47 8.72
C PHE A 133 5.61 1.67 7.82
N LEU A 134 5.06 2.76 8.37
CA LEU A 134 4.83 4.00 7.64
C LEU A 134 6.13 4.62 7.12
N SER A 135 7.21 4.59 7.93
CA SER A 135 8.54 4.99 7.50
C SER A 135 9.01 4.17 6.30
N GLN A 136 8.79 2.86 6.33
CA GLN A 136 9.15 2.00 5.21
C GLN A 136 8.32 2.28 3.95
N ILE A 137 7.01 2.52 4.09
CA ILE A 137 6.15 2.93 2.96
C ILE A 137 6.67 4.24 2.34
N LYS A 138 7.04 5.23 3.16
CA LYS A 138 7.64 6.50 2.69
C LYS A 138 8.94 6.27 1.92
N ASN A 139 9.79 5.35 2.37
CA ASN A 139 11.02 4.98 1.67
C ASN A 139 10.72 4.34 0.31
N GLN A 140 9.79 3.40 0.24
CA GLN A 140 9.39 2.76 -1.01
C GLN A 140 8.78 3.75 -2.00
N ARG A 141 7.95 4.68 -1.51
CA ARG A 141 7.45 5.80 -2.30
C ARG A 141 8.59 6.65 -2.86
N ALA A 142 9.55 7.05 -2.03
CA ALA A 142 10.67 7.87 -2.47
C ALA A 142 11.48 7.17 -3.57
N GLN A 143 11.73 5.86 -3.44
CA GLN A 143 12.39 5.06 -4.48
C GLN A 143 11.60 5.01 -5.78
N LEU A 144 10.28 4.79 -5.72
CA LEU A 144 9.42 4.81 -6.90
C LEU A 144 9.46 6.17 -7.61
N MET A 145 9.37 7.26 -6.86
CA MET A 145 9.42 8.61 -7.41
C MET A 145 10.80 8.96 -7.98
N GLU A 146 11.88 8.47 -7.36
CA GLU A 146 13.24 8.61 -7.88
C GLU A 146 13.40 7.92 -9.23
N ILE A 147 12.95 6.66 -9.35
CA ILE A 147 12.96 5.93 -10.63
C ILE A 147 12.15 6.72 -11.67
N LEU A 148 10.97 7.21 -11.27
CA LEU A 148 10.07 7.95 -12.15
C LEU A 148 10.62 9.31 -12.57
N ARG A 149 11.66 9.86 -11.92
CA ARG A 149 12.34 11.08 -12.41
C ARG A 149 12.88 10.90 -13.83
N GLY A 150 13.32 9.69 -14.19
CA GLY A 150 13.77 9.38 -15.55
C GLY A 150 12.65 9.32 -16.60
N PHE A 151 11.37 9.42 -16.20
CA PHE A 151 10.26 9.60 -17.12
C PHE A 151 10.20 11.06 -17.55
N ASP A 152 11.01 11.40 -18.54
CA ASP A 152 11.09 12.73 -19.13
C ASP A 152 10.51 12.71 -20.55
N LEU A 153 9.69 13.71 -20.87
CA LEU A 153 9.02 13.89 -22.15
C LEU A 153 9.43 15.19 -22.85
N SER A 154 10.33 15.99 -22.24
CA SER A 154 10.70 17.32 -22.74
C SER A 154 11.41 17.29 -24.10
N ASP A 155 12.19 16.25 -24.38
CA ASP A 155 12.96 16.09 -25.62
C ASP A 155 12.30 15.15 -26.65
N CYS A 156 11.07 14.69 -26.41
CA CYS A 156 10.37 13.73 -27.29
C CYS A 156 9.80 14.43 -28.54
N VAL A 157 10.66 14.72 -29.53
CA VAL A 157 10.26 15.42 -30.77
C VAL A 157 9.83 14.46 -31.89
N SER A 158 10.49 13.30 -32.03
CA SER A 158 10.23 12.34 -33.13
C SER A 158 9.61 11.03 -32.65
N ASP A 159 10.01 10.55 -31.48
CA ASP A 159 9.49 9.35 -30.83
C ASP A 159 9.64 9.44 -29.31
N LEU A 160 9.03 8.49 -28.58
CA LEU A 160 9.09 8.43 -27.11
C LEU A 160 10.47 7.98 -26.60
N GLY A 161 11.28 7.35 -27.44
CA GLY A 161 12.52 6.70 -27.04
C GLY A 161 12.31 5.47 -26.16
N LEU A 162 13.42 4.93 -25.65
CA LEU A 162 13.44 3.69 -24.86
C LEU A 162 13.33 3.93 -23.34
N GLU A 163 13.70 5.13 -22.87
CA GLU A 163 13.79 5.42 -21.43
C GLU A 163 12.42 5.50 -20.74
N PRO A 164 11.40 6.22 -21.23
CA PRO A 164 10.10 6.28 -20.54
C PRO A 164 9.44 4.89 -20.35
N PRO A 165 9.39 4.01 -21.36
CA PRO A 165 8.90 2.64 -21.17
C PRO A 165 9.75 1.81 -20.19
N LYS A 166 11.08 2.01 -20.19
CA LYS A 166 12.00 1.31 -19.28
C LYS A 166 11.79 1.73 -17.83
N VAL A 167 11.65 3.02 -17.57
CA VAL A 167 11.36 3.59 -16.25
C VAL A 167 10.05 3.02 -15.70
N VAL A 168 8.99 2.98 -16.51
CA VAL A 168 7.71 2.38 -16.11
C VAL A 168 7.86 0.89 -15.79
N ARG A 169 8.60 0.13 -16.61
CA ARG A 169 8.89 -1.28 -16.29
C ARG A 169 9.67 -1.43 -14.99
N GLN A 170 10.58 -0.51 -14.67
CA GLN A 170 11.35 -0.52 -13.43
C GLN A 170 10.48 -0.22 -12.20
N CYS A 171 9.57 0.77 -12.28
CA CYS A 171 8.59 1.04 -11.22
C CYS A 171 7.70 -0.19 -10.96
N LEU A 172 7.17 -0.81 -12.02
CA LEU A 172 6.35 -2.03 -11.90
C LEU A 172 7.13 -3.18 -11.27
N ARG A 173 8.41 -3.36 -11.63
CA ARG A 173 9.29 -4.36 -11.00
C ARG A 173 9.49 -4.09 -9.50
N GLN A 174 9.66 -2.82 -9.11
CA GLN A 174 9.77 -2.46 -7.69
C GLN A 174 8.49 -2.82 -6.91
N LEU A 175 7.32 -2.58 -7.51
CA LEU A 175 6.04 -2.98 -6.92
C LEU A 175 5.89 -4.51 -6.84
N ASP A 176 6.35 -5.25 -7.85
CA ASP A 176 6.37 -6.72 -7.84
C ASP A 176 7.27 -7.27 -6.72
N LEU A 177 8.43 -6.65 -6.46
CA LEU A 177 9.29 -7.02 -5.34
C LEU A 177 8.58 -6.86 -3.99
N LEU A 178 7.83 -5.76 -3.82
CA LEU A 178 7.05 -5.52 -2.61
C LEU A 178 5.87 -6.48 -2.49
N LYS A 179 5.17 -6.78 -3.59
CA LYS A 179 4.13 -7.81 -3.62
C LYS A 179 4.65 -9.13 -3.05
N ASN A 180 5.78 -9.61 -3.56
CA ASN A 180 6.32 -10.92 -3.19
C ASN A 180 6.61 -11.07 -1.69
N VAL A 181 6.93 -9.97 -0.99
CA VAL A 181 7.20 -9.99 0.44
C VAL A 181 5.98 -9.61 1.29
N TRP A 182 5.25 -8.55 0.93
CA TRP A 182 4.18 -8.01 1.77
C TRP A 182 2.88 -8.79 1.66
N GLN A 183 2.55 -9.34 0.49
CA GLN A 183 1.30 -10.09 0.29
C GLN A 183 1.25 -11.37 1.13
N THR A 184 2.41 -11.96 1.40
CA THR A 184 2.50 -13.19 2.21
C THR A 184 2.49 -12.91 3.71
N ILE A 185 2.81 -11.68 4.12
CA ILE A 185 3.02 -11.32 5.53
C ILE A 185 1.84 -10.54 6.09
N LEU A 186 1.40 -9.49 5.41
CA LEU A 186 0.42 -8.54 5.93
C LEU A 186 -1.01 -9.11 5.84
N PRO A 187 -1.91 -8.66 6.74
CA PRO A 187 -3.35 -8.82 6.52
C PRO A 187 -3.79 -8.21 5.19
N ASP A 188 -4.75 -8.85 4.49
CA ASP A 188 -5.22 -8.41 3.16
C ASP A 188 -5.64 -6.94 3.13
N VAL A 189 -6.37 -6.48 4.16
CA VAL A 189 -6.82 -5.08 4.27
C VAL A 189 -5.64 -4.10 4.34
N VAL A 190 -4.60 -4.45 5.10
CA VAL A 190 -3.39 -3.62 5.24
C VAL A 190 -2.58 -3.65 3.94
N TYR A 191 -2.45 -4.82 3.34
CA TYR A 191 -1.75 -5.03 2.08
C TYR A 191 -2.39 -4.26 0.93
N ASN A 192 -3.68 -4.48 0.66
CA ASN A 192 -4.42 -3.86 -0.45
C ASN A 192 -4.40 -2.34 -0.33
N LYS A 193 -4.65 -1.81 0.87
CA LYS A 193 -4.58 -0.37 1.13
C LYS A 193 -3.19 0.20 0.86
N THR A 194 -2.14 -0.48 1.32
CA THR A 194 -0.75 0.01 1.20
C THR A 194 -0.28 -0.03 -0.25
N MET A 195 -0.44 -1.17 -0.92
CA MET A 195 -0.05 -1.32 -2.33
C MET A 195 -0.89 -0.45 -3.26
N GLY A 196 -2.20 -0.34 -3.00
CA GLY A 196 -3.10 0.55 -3.71
C GLY A 196 -2.66 2.01 -3.66
N ASN A 197 -2.26 2.49 -2.48
CA ASN A 197 -1.77 3.86 -2.34
C ASN A 197 -0.46 4.11 -3.10
N LEU A 198 0.52 3.19 -3.02
CA LEU A 198 1.79 3.32 -3.77
C LEU A 198 1.56 3.32 -5.27
N LEU A 199 0.72 2.41 -5.77
CA LEU A 199 0.36 2.32 -7.17
C LEU A 199 -0.43 3.56 -7.63
N ASN A 200 -1.34 4.07 -6.80
CA ASN A 200 -2.11 5.28 -7.07
C ASN A 200 -1.20 6.51 -7.18
N GLU A 201 -0.22 6.67 -6.30
CA GLU A 201 0.76 7.77 -6.39
C GLU A 201 1.61 7.65 -7.66
N PHE A 202 2.10 6.46 -8.00
CA PHE A 202 2.81 6.20 -9.26
C PHE A 202 1.97 6.59 -10.48
N CYS A 203 0.72 6.12 -10.56
CA CYS A 203 -0.17 6.45 -11.67
C CYS A 203 -0.47 7.95 -11.75
N ASN A 204 -0.71 8.61 -10.61
CA ASN A 204 -0.98 10.05 -10.58
C ASN A 204 0.21 10.87 -11.08
N GLU A 205 1.43 10.52 -10.68
CA GLU A 205 2.61 11.23 -11.13
C GLU A 205 2.86 11.03 -12.63
N LEU A 206 2.64 9.83 -13.16
CA LEU A 206 2.72 9.56 -14.59
C LEU A 206 1.66 10.34 -15.38
N ILE A 207 0.40 10.30 -14.94
CA ILE A 207 -0.70 11.08 -15.54
C ILE A 207 -0.36 12.58 -15.53
N ARG A 208 0.13 13.10 -14.40
CA ARG A 208 0.52 14.50 -14.24
C ARG A 208 1.59 14.91 -15.25
N ARG A 209 2.63 14.08 -15.44
CA ARG A 209 3.71 14.37 -16.40
C ARG A 209 3.20 14.42 -17.83
N ILE A 210 2.32 13.50 -18.22
CA ILE A 210 1.70 13.49 -19.56
C ILE A 210 0.82 14.74 -19.76
N LEU A 211 0.04 15.13 -18.74
CA LEU A 211 -0.82 16.31 -18.76
C LEU A 211 -0.08 17.66 -18.73
N LEU A 212 1.24 17.66 -18.63
CA LEU A 212 2.05 18.89 -18.69
C LEU A 212 2.73 19.09 -20.04
N VAL A 213 2.65 18.11 -20.95
CA VAL A 213 3.27 18.21 -22.26
C VAL A 213 2.44 19.11 -23.16
N GLU A 214 3.05 20.18 -23.68
CA GLU A 214 2.36 21.16 -24.52
C GLU A 214 2.05 20.65 -25.93
N ASP A 215 2.94 19.83 -26.50
CA ASP A 215 2.82 19.24 -27.84
C ASP A 215 3.20 17.76 -27.82
N LEU A 216 2.31 16.91 -28.30
CA LEU A 216 2.46 15.46 -28.32
C LEU A 216 2.36 14.96 -29.78
N PRO A 217 3.50 14.83 -30.47
CA PRO A 217 3.54 14.22 -31.79
C PRO A 217 2.94 12.82 -31.79
N SER A 218 2.31 12.41 -32.89
CA SER A 218 1.57 11.13 -32.96
C SER A 218 2.42 9.90 -32.60
N ALA A 219 3.71 9.90 -32.97
CA ALA A 219 4.63 8.83 -32.59
C ALA A 219 4.87 8.74 -31.08
N VAL A 220 4.98 9.89 -30.39
CA VAL A 220 5.11 9.97 -28.93
C VAL A 220 3.82 9.53 -28.27
N SER A 221 2.66 10.00 -28.75
CA SER A 221 1.36 9.59 -28.22
C SER A 221 1.14 8.07 -28.31
N ASN A 222 1.49 7.46 -29.44
CA ASN A 222 1.42 6.00 -29.61
C ASN A 222 2.33 5.27 -28.60
N GLY A 223 3.56 5.76 -28.40
CA GLY A 223 4.43 5.21 -27.36
C GLY A 223 3.83 5.34 -25.96
N LEU A 224 3.15 6.44 -25.65
CA LEU A 224 2.47 6.64 -24.36
C LEU A 224 1.26 5.70 -24.21
N VAL A 225 0.54 5.39 -25.29
CA VAL A 225 -0.51 4.36 -25.29
C VAL A 225 0.08 3.00 -24.89
N ASP A 226 1.24 2.63 -25.42
CA ASP A 226 1.92 1.37 -25.07
C ASP A 226 2.40 1.36 -23.61
N VAL A 227 2.90 2.49 -23.12
CA VAL A 227 3.26 2.68 -21.72
C VAL A 227 2.05 2.49 -20.80
N CYS A 228 0.94 3.17 -21.08
CA CYS A 228 -0.29 3.01 -20.31
C CYS A 228 -0.82 1.58 -20.40
N THR A 229 -0.76 0.95 -21.57
CA THR A 229 -1.16 -0.46 -21.76
C THR A 229 -0.34 -1.40 -20.88
N THR A 230 0.98 -1.22 -20.84
CA THR A 230 1.88 -2.01 -19.98
C THR A 230 1.48 -1.91 -18.51
N ILE A 231 1.10 -0.72 -18.03
CA ILE A 231 0.62 -0.53 -16.65
C ILE A 231 -0.72 -1.21 -16.45
N LEU A 232 -1.67 -1.01 -17.38
CA LEU A 232 -3.02 -1.55 -17.29
C LEU A 232 -3.06 -3.09 -17.26
N GLU A 233 -2.12 -3.73 -17.95
CA GLU A 233 -2.02 -5.20 -17.99
C GLU A 233 -1.29 -5.78 -16.78
N ARG A 234 -0.25 -5.10 -16.28
CA ARG A 234 0.61 -5.65 -15.21
C ARG A 234 0.16 -5.28 -13.81
N ALA A 235 -0.32 -4.05 -13.61
CA ALA A 235 -0.65 -3.55 -12.28
C ALA A 235 -1.77 -4.32 -11.55
N PRO A 236 -2.83 -4.85 -12.21
CA PRO A 236 -3.82 -5.67 -11.52
C PRO A 236 -3.22 -6.91 -10.87
N GLY A 237 -2.17 -7.47 -11.48
CA GLY A 237 -1.43 -8.61 -10.96
C GLY A 237 -0.67 -8.34 -9.66
N ILE A 238 -0.64 -7.10 -9.15
CA ILE A 238 -0.10 -6.79 -7.82
C ILE A 238 -1.02 -7.37 -6.74
N PHE A 239 -2.33 -7.36 -6.96
CA PHE A 239 -3.32 -7.82 -5.98
C PHE A 239 -3.57 -9.33 -6.11
N GLN A 240 -4.12 -9.95 -5.05
CA GLN A 240 -4.56 -11.34 -5.13
C GLN A 240 -5.79 -11.47 -6.05
N ASP A 241 -6.78 -10.61 -5.85
CA ASP A 241 -7.88 -10.39 -6.78
C ASP A 241 -7.56 -9.19 -7.68
N PRO A 242 -7.38 -9.37 -9.00
CA PRO A 242 -7.14 -8.27 -9.94
C PRO A 242 -8.22 -7.19 -9.91
N LEU A 243 -9.45 -7.50 -9.48
CA LEU A 243 -10.55 -6.52 -9.41
C LEU A 243 -10.35 -5.49 -8.30
N GLU A 244 -9.55 -5.82 -7.28
CA GLU A 244 -9.27 -4.95 -6.13
C GLU A 244 -8.65 -3.61 -6.56
N ILE A 245 -7.94 -3.60 -7.70
CA ILE A 245 -7.32 -2.39 -8.26
C ILE A 245 -8.34 -1.26 -8.48
N ASN A 246 -9.59 -1.58 -8.83
CA ASN A 246 -10.63 -0.60 -9.10
C ASN A 246 -11.08 0.14 -7.83
N VAL A 247 -10.86 -0.47 -6.66
CA VAL A 247 -11.18 0.13 -5.35
C VAL A 247 -9.94 0.74 -4.72
N ALA A 248 -8.81 0.03 -4.79
CA ALA A 248 -7.57 0.41 -4.13
C ALA A 248 -6.84 1.57 -4.83
N VAL A 249 -7.03 1.74 -6.15
CA VAL A 249 -6.32 2.75 -6.97
C VAL A 249 -7.30 3.77 -7.54
N LYS A 250 -7.41 4.92 -6.87
CA LYS A 250 -8.36 5.99 -7.25
C LYS A 250 -8.12 6.56 -8.65
N SER A 251 -6.86 6.61 -9.09
CA SER A 251 -6.47 7.11 -10.42
C SER A 251 -6.64 6.09 -11.54
N TRP A 252 -7.14 4.88 -11.27
CA TRP A 252 -7.20 3.79 -12.23
C TRP A 252 -8.06 4.12 -13.45
N THR A 253 -9.30 4.55 -13.23
CA THR A 253 -10.20 4.99 -14.31
C THR A 253 -9.61 6.15 -15.11
N LYS A 254 -8.93 7.09 -14.43
CA LYS A 254 -8.26 8.21 -15.09
C LYS A 254 -7.14 7.74 -16.03
N LEU A 255 -6.36 6.75 -15.62
CA LEU A 255 -5.31 6.16 -16.48
C LEU A 255 -5.90 5.44 -17.69
N GLN A 256 -6.98 4.68 -17.52
CA GLN A 256 -7.69 4.01 -18.61
C GLN A 256 -8.22 5.02 -19.64
N GLN A 257 -8.84 6.09 -19.16
CA GLN A 257 -9.34 7.17 -20.00
C GLN A 257 -8.21 7.97 -20.66
N LEU A 258 -7.09 8.19 -19.97
CA LEU A 258 -5.91 8.82 -20.56
C LEU A 258 -5.37 8.01 -21.72
N LYS A 259 -5.20 6.69 -21.55
CA LYS A 259 -4.80 5.77 -22.64
C LYS A 259 -5.74 5.92 -23.84
N MET A 260 -7.05 5.94 -23.59
CA MET A 260 -8.04 6.10 -24.66
C MET A 260 -7.85 7.43 -25.38
N ILE A 261 -7.74 8.56 -24.67
CA ILE A 261 -7.56 9.88 -25.28
C ILE A 261 -6.28 9.93 -26.13
N LEU A 262 -5.17 9.40 -25.64
CA LEU A 262 -3.88 9.38 -26.36
C LEU A 262 -3.95 8.61 -27.69
N GLY A 263 -4.81 7.58 -27.78
CA GLY A 263 -4.98 6.76 -28.98
C GLY A 263 -6.21 7.12 -29.83
N ALA A 264 -7.03 8.08 -29.41
CA ALA A 264 -8.30 8.40 -30.04
C ALA A 264 -8.18 9.53 -31.05
N SER A 265 -9.10 9.53 -32.02
CA SER A 265 -9.35 10.66 -32.90
C SER A 265 -10.08 11.79 -32.18
N LEU A 266 -10.02 13.00 -32.74
CA LEU A 266 -10.71 14.16 -32.21
C LEU A 266 -12.23 13.93 -32.07
N ALA A 267 -12.84 13.23 -33.03
CA ALA A 267 -14.27 12.90 -33.01
C ALA A 267 -14.62 11.96 -31.86
N GLU A 268 -13.83 10.92 -31.65
CA GLU A 268 -14.01 9.97 -30.53
C GLU A 268 -13.87 10.69 -29.18
N ILE A 269 -12.88 11.59 -29.02
CA ILE A 269 -12.73 12.36 -27.78
C ILE A 269 -13.97 13.23 -27.53
N THR A 270 -14.50 13.92 -28.56
CA THR A 270 -15.72 14.73 -28.39
C THR A 270 -16.96 13.89 -28.10
N ASP A 271 -17.08 12.70 -28.69
CA ASP A 271 -18.18 11.77 -28.43
C ASP A 271 -18.12 11.25 -26.99
N GLN A 272 -16.93 10.85 -26.52
CA GLN A 272 -16.72 10.40 -25.14
C GLN A 272 -16.83 11.52 -24.09
N TRP A 273 -16.74 12.79 -24.50
CA TRP A 273 -17.09 13.94 -23.66
C TRP A 273 -18.61 14.18 -23.61
N ALA A 274 -19.30 13.96 -24.73
CA ALA A 274 -20.75 14.13 -24.90
C ALA A 274 -21.31 15.42 -24.26
N SER A 275 -20.68 16.57 -24.57
CA SER A 275 -21.07 17.89 -24.02
C SER A 275 -21.18 17.91 -22.49
N GLY A 276 -20.22 17.28 -21.80
CA GLY A 276 -20.15 17.25 -20.34
C GLY A 276 -21.01 16.17 -19.67
N LYS A 277 -21.51 15.19 -20.44
CA LYS A 277 -22.31 14.07 -19.93
C LYS A 277 -21.70 12.69 -20.20
N GLY A 278 -20.57 12.68 -20.90
CA GLY A 278 -19.90 11.45 -21.31
C GLY A 278 -18.98 10.88 -20.24
N PRO A 279 -18.48 9.65 -20.44
CA PRO A 279 -17.65 8.94 -19.47
C PRO A 279 -16.37 9.69 -19.06
N LEU A 280 -15.80 10.52 -19.94
CA LEU A 280 -14.58 11.30 -19.62
C LEU A 280 -14.76 12.25 -18.43
N THR A 281 -15.97 12.74 -18.20
CA THR A 281 -16.27 13.67 -17.09
C THR A 281 -16.10 13.04 -15.71
N LEU A 282 -16.07 11.70 -15.62
CA LEU A 282 -15.85 10.98 -14.38
C LEU A 282 -14.45 11.19 -13.82
N SER A 283 -13.45 11.43 -14.68
CA SER A 283 -12.04 11.53 -14.26
C SER A 283 -11.31 12.80 -14.72
N PHE A 284 -11.85 13.50 -15.71
CA PHE A 284 -11.22 14.68 -16.31
C PHE A 284 -12.11 15.92 -16.23
N LYS A 285 -11.46 17.05 -15.97
CA LYS A 285 -12.07 18.37 -16.11
C LYS A 285 -12.00 18.83 -17.57
N ALA A 286 -12.92 19.72 -17.95
CA ALA A 286 -12.97 20.29 -19.30
C ALA A 286 -11.61 20.87 -19.74
N GLU A 287 -10.93 21.59 -18.84
CA GLU A 287 -9.62 22.19 -19.13
C GLU A 287 -8.50 21.16 -19.37
N GLU A 288 -8.52 20.02 -18.67
CA GLU A 288 -7.57 18.94 -18.91
C GLU A 288 -7.80 18.31 -20.30
N VAL A 289 -9.06 18.10 -20.69
CA VAL A 289 -9.41 17.57 -22.02
C VAL A 289 -9.05 18.57 -23.12
N LYS A 290 -9.34 19.86 -22.94
CA LYS A 290 -8.93 20.91 -23.89
C LYS A 290 -7.42 20.98 -24.03
N HIS A 291 -6.67 20.84 -22.93
CA HIS A 291 -5.22 20.81 -22.97
C HIS A 291 -4.71 19.60 -23.78
N LEU A 292 -5.22 18.39 -23.52
CA LEU A 292 -4.86 17.19 -24.29
C LEU A 292 -5.21 17.33 -25.78
N ILE A 293 -6.38 17.90 -26.13
CA ILE A 293 -6.74 18.16 -27.54
C ILE A 293 -5.74 19.13 -28.20
N ARG A 294 -5.28 20.15 -27.48
CA ARG A 294 -4.27 21.09 -28.01
C ARG A 294 -2.92 20.41 -28.22
N ALA A 295 -2.52 19.53 -27.31
CA ALA A 295 -1.27 18.79 -27.39
C ALA A 295 -1.28 17.73 -28.49
N LEU A 296 -2.39 17.02 -28.70
CA LEU A 296 -2.46 15.88 -29.64
C LEU A 296 -2.75 16.28 -31.09
N PHE A 297 -3.41 17.42 -31.32
CA PHE A 297 -3.91 17.79 -32.65
C PHE A 297 -3.43 19.16 -33.09
N GLN A 298 -3.05 19.25 -34.37
CA GLN A 298 -2.66 20.49 -35.01
C GLN A 298 -3.78 21.55 -35.02
N ASN A 299 -3.39 22.83 -35.09
CA ASN A 299 -4.34 23.94 -35.11
C ASN A 299 -5.15 23.97 -36.42
N THR A 300 -6.36 23.46 -36.37
CA THR A 300 -7.30 23.39 -37.49
C THR A 300 -8.69 23.86 -37.07
N ASN A 301 -9.52 24.20 -38.06
CA ASN A 301 -10.93 24.54 -37.81
C ASN A 301 -11.67 23.40 -37.10
N ARG A 302 -11.35 22.14 -37.42
CA ARG A 302 -11.92 20.96 -36.74
C ARG A 302 -11.56 20.94 -35.26
N ARG A 303 -10.29 21.22 -34.91
CA ARG A 303 -9.84 21.35 -33.52
C ARG A 303 -10.57 22.46 -32.78
N ALA A 304 -10.73 23.63 -33.41
CA ALA A 304 -11.44 24.76 -32.80
C ALA A 304 -12.91 24.41 -32.47
N ILE A 305 -13.61 23.74 -33.40
CA ILE A 305 -14.98 23.27 -33.19
C ILE A 305 -15.04 22.27 -32.03
N ALA A 306 -14.15 21.29 -32.00
CA ALA A 306 -14.08 20.31 -30.92
C ALA A 306 -13.83 20.97 -29.56
N LEU A 307 -12.87 21.89 -29.46
CA LEU A 307 -12.58 22.62 -28.22
C LEU A 307 -13.79 23.40 -27.69
N ASN A 308 -14.60 23.98 -28.58
CA ASN A 308 -15.83 24.69 -28.18
C ASN A 308 -16.92 23.74 -27.66
N SER A 309 -16.88 22.47 -28.04
CA SER A 309 -17.84 21.45 -27.54
C SER A 309 -17.47 20.90 -26.16
N ILE A 310 -16.23 21.13 -25.69
CA ILE A 310 -15.78 20.72 -24.37
C ILE A 310 -16.16 21.81 -23.35
N VAL A 311 -17.38 21.73 -22.82
CA VAL A 311 -17.95 22.63 -21.79
C VAL A 311 -17.77 22.12 -20.37
#